data_AF-A0A7J0C6H6-F1
#
_entry.id   AF-A0A7J0C6H6-F1
#
_cell.length_a   1.000
_cell.length_b   1.000
_cell.length_c   1.000
_cell.angle_alpha   90.00
_cell.angle_beta   90.00
_cell.angle_gamma   90.00
#
_symmetry.space_group_name_H-M   'P 1'
#
loop_
_entity.id
_entity.type
_entity.pdbx_description
1 polymer ?
#
loop_
_entity_poly.entity_id
_entity_poly.type
_entity_poly.pdbx_seq_one_letter_code
_entity_poly.pdbx_strand_id
1 'polypeptide(L)'
;MTDIDRLTALFEALGAEDARGWAESEAEENLPQLARYRFLRMVWQDIDAWSSAAPHWVEAYRAHGPASAVVQRASKLGLTPGELGELAREIARETAFGLLHGLADPADGDLPPEVEVHLPRWRLAELSPQGEPTGRVLAALHEDLGEVEPPAPAGGVS
;
A
#
# COMPACT_ATOMS: atom_id res chain seq x y z
N MET A 1 6.29 28.40 -14.86
CA MET A 1 6.25 27.03 -14.31
C MET A 1 4.98 26.42 -14.82
N THR A 2 5.09 25.36 -15.61
CA THR A 2 3.93 24.63 -16.12
C THR A 2 3.32 23.76 -15.02
N ASP A 3 2.10 23.26 -15.23
CA ASP A 3 1.49 22.30 -14.29
C ASP A 3 2.31 21.00 -14.20
N ILE A 4 2.92 20.54 -15.31
CA ILE A 4 3.82 19.39 -15.33
C ILE A 4 5.07 19.63 -14.48
N ASP A 5 5.70 20.82 -14.56
CA ASP A 5 6.87 21.14 -13.73
C ASP A 5 6.51 21.11 -12.24
N ARG A 6 5.33 21.64 -11.89
CA ARG A 6 4.82 21.63 -10.51
C ARG A 6 4.56 20.20 -10.03
N LEU A 7 3.88 19.39 -10.83
CA LEU A 7 3.56 17.99 -10.48
C LEU A 7 4.85 17.17 -10.34
N THR A 8 5.80 17.34 -11.25
CA THR A 8 7.11 16.65 -11.20
C THR A 8 7.80 16.90 -9.86
N ALA A 9 7.89 18.16 -9.44
CA ALA A 9 8.50 18.51 -8.15
C ALA A 9 7.77 17.88 -6.95
N LEU A 10 6.44 17.70 -7.03
CA LEU A 10 5.66 17.04 -5.97
C LEU A 10 5.91 15.53 -5.95
N PHE A 11 5.99 14.86 -7.11
CA PHE A 11 6.35 13.45 -7.18
C PHE A 11 7.79 13.18 -6.72
N GLU A 12 8.75 14.04 -7.09
CA GLU A 12 10.13 13.98 -6.58
C GLU A 12 10.17 14.10 -5.06
N ALA A 13 9.42 15.04 -4.48
CA ALA A 13 9.33 15.20 -3.04
C ALA A 13 8.70 13.98 -2.34
N LEU A 14 7.84 13.22 -3.04
CA LEU A 14 7.30 11.95 -2.57
C LEU A 14 8.24 10.76 -2.83
N GLY A 15 9.32 10.95 -3.60
CA GLY A 15 10.33 9.93 -3.89
C GLY A 15 9.98 9.02 -5.07
N ALA A 16 9.22 9.50 -6.06
CA ALA A 16 8.96 8.76 -7.29
C ALA A 16 10.22 8.61 -8.15
N GLU A 17 10.51 7.40 -8.61
CA GLU A 17 11.65 7.14 -9.51
C GLU A 17 11.45 7.80 -10.89
N ASP A 18 10.24 7.75 -11.44
CA ASP A 18 9.85 8.44 -12.68
C ASP A 18 8.86 9.59 -12.42
N ALA A 19 9.27 10.58 -11.62
CA ALA A 19 8.42 11.70 -11.23
C ALA A 19 7.82 12.48 -12.41
N ARG A 20 8.54 12.56 -13.53
CA ARG A 20 8.07 13.25 -14.73
C ARG A 20 7.02 12.42 -15.48
N GLY A 21 7.22 11.11 -15.64
CA GLY A 21 6.23 10.23 -16.25
C GLY A 21 4.89 10.25 -15.52
N TRP A 22 4.91 10.23 -14.18
CA TRP A 22 3.70 10.39 -13.37
C TRP A 22 3.01 11.75 -13.58
N ALA A 23 3.79 12.83 -13.68
CA ALA A 23 3.26 14.17 -13.93
C ALA A 23 2.64 14.33 -15.32
N GLU A 24 3.27 13.73 -16.34
CA GLU A 24 2.76 13.71 -17.71
C GLU A 24 1.45 12.90 -17.79
N SER A 25 1.39 11.73 -17.15
CA SER A 25 0.16 10.91 -17.09
C SER A 25 -1.01 11.65 -16.41
N GLU A 26 -0.79 12.38 -15.29
CA GLU A 26 -1.86 13.19 -14.69
C GLU A 26 -2.36 14.29 -15.63
N ALA A 27 -1.44 14.98 -16.31
CA ALA A 27 -1.78 16.07 -17.21
C ALA A 27 -2.52 15.58 -18.47
N GLU A 28 -2.15 14.42 -19.01
CA GLU A 28 -2.70 13.87 -20.25
C GLU A 28 -4.00 13.09 -20.03
N GLU A 29 -4.09 12.33 -18.94
CA GLU A 29 -5.22 11.41 -18.69
C GLU A 29 -6.26 12.01 -17.73
N ASN A 30 -5.96 13.13 -17.08
CA ASN A 30 -6.80 13.76 -16.06
C ASN A 30 -7.15 12.79 -14.90
N LEU A 31 -6.22 11.89 -14.59
CA LEU A 31 -6.30 10.99 -13.44
C LEU A 31 -5.62 11.65 -12.23
N PRO A 32 -6.08 11.38 -10.98
CA PRO A 32 -5.45 11.96 -9.79
C PRO A 32 -4.17 11.19 -9.42
N GLN A 33 -3.16 11.17 -10.30
CA GLN A 33 -1.96 10.36 -10.12
C GLN A 33 -1.18 10.77 -8.87
N LEU A 34 -1.10 12.07 -8.56
CA LEU A 34 -0.41 12.53 -7.37
C LEU A 34 -1.09 11.99 -6.09
N ALA A 35 -2.42 11.91 -6.10
CA ALA A 35 -3.18 11.33 -5.00
C ALA A 35 -2.98 9.81 -4.93
N ARG A 36 -2.99 9.11 -6.06
CA ARG A 36 -2.72 7.65 -6.16
C ARG A 36 -1.35 7.32 -5.60
N TYR A 37 -0.31 7.97 -6.11
CA TYR A 37 1.06 7.77 -5.67
C TYR A 37 1.25 8.06 -4.19
N ARG A 38 0.72 9.20 -3.70
CA ARG A 38 0.78 9.54 -2.27
C ARG A 38 0.12 8.48 -1.40
N PHE A 39 -1.03 7.97 -1.82
CA PHE A 39 -1.74 6.92 -1.10
C PHE A 39 -0.93 5.62 -1.08
N LEU A 40 -0.46 5.15 -2.24
CA LEU A 40 0.29 3.90 -2.33
C LEU A 40 1.63 3.97 -1.60
N ARG A 41 2.29 5.13 -1.61
CA ARG A 41 3.50 5.38 -0.81
C ARG A 41 3.24 5.18 0.68
N MET A 42 2.12 5.70 1.19
CA MET A 42 1.73 5.48 2.60
C MET A 42 1.47 3.99 2.87
N VAL A 43 0.76 3.30 1.97
CA VAL A 43 0.51 1.85 2.09
C VAL A 43 1.82 1.07 2.15
N TRP A 44 2.79 1.41 1.29
CA TRP A 44 4.12 0.79 1.31
C TRP A 44 4.90 1.08 2.59
N GLN A 45 4.79 2.28 3.16
CA GLN A 45 5.39 2.58 4.46
C GLN A 45 4.84 1.68 5.58
N ASP A 46 3.54 1.37 5.56
CA ASP A 46 2.92 0.45 6.51
C ASP A 46 3.32 -1.02 6.25
N ILE A 47 3.43 -1.43 4.99
CA ILE A 47 3.92 -2.76 4.60
C ILE A 47 5.38 -2.96 5.06
N ASP A 48 6.26 -2.01 4.74
CA ASP A 48 7.69 -2.08 5.07
C ASP A 48 7.96 -1.97 6.58
N ALA A 49 7.03 -1.37 7.35
CA ALA A 49 7.09 -1.36 8.81
C ALA A 49 7.09 -2.77 9.40
N TRP A 50 6.43 -3.75 8.77
CA TRP A 50 6.40 -5.14 9.25
C TRP A 50 7.76 -5.83 9.15
N SER A 51 8.59 -5.46 8.18
CA SER A 51 9.96 -5.94 8.07
C SER A 51 10.91 -5.12 8.96
N SER A 52 10.90 -3.79 8.82
CA SER A 52 11.85 -2.91 9.52
C SER A 52 11.68 -2.89 11.04
N ALA A 53 10.46 -3.07 11.56
CA ALA A 53 10.18 -3.12 13.00
C ALA A 53 10.22 -4.54 13.58
N ALA A 54 10.65 -5.55 12.82
CA ALA A 54 10.56 -6.95 13.22
C ALA A 54 11.19 -7.31 14.56
N PRO A 55 12.39 -6.81 14.92
CA PRO A 55 12.95 -7.06 16.24
C PRO A 55 12.00 -6.69 17.38
N HIS A 56 11.30 -5.56 17.27
CA HIS A 56 10.40 -5.04 18.31
C HIS A 56 9.09 -5.82 18.39
N TRP A 57 8.39 -6.03 17.27
CA TRP A 57 7.11 -6.72 17.31
C TRP A 57 7.27 -8.22 17.61
N VAL A 58 8.37 -8.84 17.16
CA VAL A 58 8.67 -10.25 17.46
C VAL A 58 8.89 -10.42 18.97
N GLU A 59 9.62 -9.52 19.62
CA GLU A 59 9.78 -9.53 21.07
C GLU A 59 8.44 -9.37 21.78
N ALA A 60 7.65 -8.38 21.38
CA ALA A 60 6.34 -8.11 21.97
C ALA A 60 5.38 -9.31 21.83
N TYR A 61 5.29 -9.91 20.64
CA TYR A 61 4.42 -11.05 20.38
C TYR A 61 4.91 -12.31 21.09
N ARG A 62 6.22 -12.49 21.22
CA ARG A 62 6.78 -13.59 22.00
C ARG A 62 6.34 -13.51 23.46
N ALA A 63 6.33 -12.32 24.05
CA ALA A 63 5.94 -12.11 25.43
C ALA A 63 4.44 -12.38 25.65
N HIS A 64 3.57 -11.82 24.80
CA HIS A 64 2.12 -11.83 25.01
C HIS A 64 1.35 -11.90 23.68
N GLY A 65 0.09 -12.36 23.75
CA GLY A 65 -0.87 -12.27 22.65
C GLY A 65 -1.10 -13.57 21.87
N PRO A 66 -2.06 -13.55 20.91
CA PRO A 66 -2.54 -14.76 20.23
C PRO A 66 -1.47 -15.53 19.45
N ALA A 67 -0.45 -14.83 18.94
CA ALA A 67 0.64 -15.42 18.15
C ALA A 67 1.83 -15.91 19.00
N SER A 68 1.82 -15.72 20.32
CA SER A 68 2.99 -15.96 21.18
C SER A 68 3.57 -17.37 21.06
N ALA A 69 2.72 -18.40 21.10
CA ALA A 69 3.15 -19.79 20.98
C ALA A 69 3.79 -20.10 19.62
N VAL A 70 3.35 -19.43 18.55
CA VAL A 70 3.90 -19.60 17.20
C VAL A 70 5.25 -18.90 17.09
N VAL A 71 5.35 -17.63 17.53
CA VAL A 71 6.59 -16.87 17.52
C VAL A 71 7.67 -17.55 18.36
N GLN A 72 7.32 -18.03 19.56
CA GLN A 72 8.25 -18.80 20.40
C GLN A 72 8.75 -20.07 19.70
N ARG A 73 7.87 -20.78 18.99
CA ARG A 73 8.22 -22.00 18.26
C ARG A 73 9.12 -21.70 17.06
N ALA A 74 8.81 -20.65 16.30
CA ALA A 74 9.64 -20.19 15.19
C ALA A 74 11.05 -19.81 15.67
N SER A 75 11.17 -19.05 16.77
CA SER A 75 12.48 -18.73 17.36
C SER A 75 13.24 -19.96 17.84
N LYS A 76 12.56 -20.96 18.41
CA LYS A 76 13.19 -22.25 18.79
C LYS A 76 13.68 -23.06 17.58
N LEU A 77 13.05 -22.88 16.42
CA LEU A 77 13.46 -23.48 15.15
C LEU A 77 14.57 -22.69 14.44
N GLY A 78 15.00 -21.57 15.01
CA GLY A 78 16.11 -20.77 14.48
C GLY A 78 15.70 -19.60 13.60
N LEU A 79 14.41 -19.34 13.39
CA LEU A 79 13.96 -18.17 12.62
C LEU A 79 14.32 -16.89 13.39
N THR A 80 15.04 -16.02 12.70
CA THR A 80 15.40 -14.68 13.14
C THR A 80 14.20 -13.74 13.07
N PRO A 81 14.22 -12.62 13.83
CA PRO A 81 13.21 -11.58 13.65
C PRO A 81 13.16 -11.04 12.22
N GLY A 82 14.29 -10.94 11.52
CA GLY A 82 14.35 -10.49 10.13
C GLY A 82 13.54 -11.38 9.18
N GLU A 83 13.76 -12.70 9.24
CA GLU A 83 13.01 -13.67 8.40
C GLU A 83 11.50 -13.64 8.71
N LEU A 84 11.13 -13.45 9.98
CA LEU A 84 9.73 -13.27 10.36
C LEU A 84 9.16 -11.93 9.85
N GLY A 85 9.99 -10.89 9.79
CA GLY A 85 9.67 -9.58 9.23
C GLY A 85 9.44 -9.62 7.72
N GLU A 86 10.28 -10.34 6.97
CA GLU A 86 10.11 -10.56 5.54
C GLU A 86 8.79 -11.28 5.23
N LEU A 87 8.50 -12.36 5.96
CA LEU A 87 7.21 -13.06 5.83
C LEU A 87 6.03 -12.15 6.18
N ALA A 88 6.14 -11.37 7.25
CA ALA A 88 5.09 -10.44 7.67
C ALA A 88 4.87 -9.31 6.63
N ARG A 89 5.93 -8.80 6.01
CA ARG A 89 5.87 -7.83 4.91
C ARG A 89 5.09 -8.39 3.73
N GLU A 90 5.36 -9.63 3.31
CA GLU A 90 4.62 -10.25 2.20
C GLU A 90 3.13 -10.46 2.54
N ILE A 91 2.82 -10.90 3.76
CA ILE A 91 1.43 -11.01 4.22
C ILE A 91 0.75 -9.63 4.21
N ALA A 92 1.44 -8.58 4.64
CA ALA A 92 0.93 -7.21 4.62
C ALA A 92 0.69 -6.72 3.18
N ARG A 93 1.61 -6.99 2.26
CA ARG A 93 1.49 -6.66 0.83
C ARG A 93 0.29 -7.34 0.20
N GLU A 94 0.14 -8.65 0.39
CA GLU A 94 -1.00 -9.43 -0.13
C GLU A 94 -2.34 -8.96 0.48
N THR A 95 -2.34 -8.64 1.77
CA THR A 95 -3.53 -8.08 2.44
C THR A 95 -3.90 -6.71 1.86
N ALA A 96 -2.91 -5.84 1.65
CA ALA A 96 -3.12 -4.53 1.03
C ALA A 96 -3.63 -4.67 -0.41
N PHE A 97 -3.06 -5.58 -1.20
CA PHE A 97 -3.52 -5.88 -2.55
C PHE A 97 -4.99 -6.31 -2.54
N GLY A 98 -5.37 -7.26 -1.68
CA GLY A 98 -6.75 -7.73 -1.57
C GLY A 98 -7.74 -6.61 -1.20
N LEU A 99 -7.37 -5.72 -0.27
CA LEU A 99 -8.19 -4.55 0.07
C LEU A 99 -8.32 -3.57 -1.10
N LEU A 100 -7.24 -3.30 -1.83
CA LEU A 100 -7.25 -2.40 -2.99
C LEU A 100 -8.03 -2.98 -4.17
N HIS A 101 -7.98 -4.30 -4.35
CA HIS A 101 -8.84 -5.00 -5.29
C HIS A 101 -10.31 -4.86 -4.89
N GLY A 102 -10.64 -5.09 -3.62
CA GLY A 102 -11.98 -4.91 -3.07
C GLY A 102 -12.53 -3.47 -3.15
N LEU A 103 -11.67 -2.45 -3.25
CA LEU A 103 -12.08 -1.08 -3.55
C LEU A 103 -12.50 -0.88 -5.01
N ALA A 104 -11.91 -1.63 -5.95
CA ALA A 104 -12.23 -1.57 -7.37
C ALA A 104 -13.41 -2.48 -7.72
N ASP A 105 -13.42 -3.68 -7.15
CA ASP A 105 -14.47 -4.67 -7.29
C ASP A 105 -14.90 -5.20 -5.90
N PRO A 106 -15.98 -4.64 -5.32
CA PRO A 106 -16.44 -5.01 -3.99
C PRO A 106 -17.20 -6.34 -3.95
N ALA A 107 -17.43 -6.99 -5.10
CA ALA A 107 -18.04 -8.31 -5.17
C ALA A 107 -17.04 -9.35 -4.65
N ASP A 108 -17.43 -10.11 -3.62
CA ASP A 108 -16.66 -11.26 -3.14
C ASP A 108 -17.13 -12.58 -3.78
N GLY A 109 -18.23 -12.55 -4.55
CA GLY A 109 -18.79 -13.70 -5.25
C GLY A 109 -19.58 -14.66 -4.35
N ASP A 110 -19.79 -14.30 -3.08
CA ASP A 110 -20.48 -15.15 -2.10
C ASP A 110 -22.00 -14.93 -2.08
N LEU A 111 -22.50 -13.94 -2.83
CA LEU A 111 -23.91 -13.57 -2.87
C LEU A 111 -24.52 -13.77 -4.27
N PRO A 112 -25.84 -14.10 -4.35
CA PRO A 112 -26.53 -14.10 -5.62
C PRO A 112 -26.48 -12.71 -6.30
N PRO A 113 -26.33 -12.63 -7.64
CA PRO A 113 -26.25 -11.35 -8.36
C PRO A 113 -27.44 -10.40 -8.09
N GLU A 114 -28.63 -10.96 -7.86
CA GLU A 114 -29.83 -10.20 -7.50
C GLU A 114 -29.76 -9.55 -6.13
N VAL A 115 -28.94 -10.05 -5.21
CA VAL A 115 -28.67 -9.42 -3.91
C VAL A 115 -27.57 -8.38 -4.06
N GLU A 116 -26.50 -8.71 -4.80
CA GLU A 116 -25.33 -7.83 -4.97
C GLU A 116 -25.68 -6.46 -5.55
N VAL A 117 -26.60 -6.40 -6.53
CA VAL A 117 -27.03 -5.13 -7.15
C VAL A 117 -27.67 -4.15 -6.17
N HIS A 118 -28.12 -4.63 -5.00
CA HIS A 118 -28.74 -3.82 -3.97
C HIS A 118 -27.79 -3.41 -2.84
N LEU A 119 -26.53 -3.86 -2.87
CA LEU A 119 -25.55 -3.53 -1.84
C LEU A 119 -24.93 -2.15 -2.06
N PRO A 120 -24.50 -1.47 -0.97
CA PRO A 120 -23.80 -0.20 -1.09
C PRO A 120 -22.45 -0.38 -1.78
N ARG A 121 -22.03 0.63 -2.55
CA ARG A 121 -20.70 0.70 -3.15
C ARG A 121 -19.89 1.82 -2.50
N TRP A 122 -18.57 1.67 -2.49
CA TRP A 122 -17.63 2.66 -1.99
C TRP A 122 -16.55 2.95 -3.02
N ARG A 123 -15.81 4.03 -2.79
CA ARG A 123 -14.62 4.39 -3.58
C ARG A 123 -13.71 5.28 -2.74
N LEU A 124 -12.43 5.31 -3.08
CA LEU A 124 -11.51 6.32 -2.60
C LEU A 124 -11.53 7.51 -3.57
N ALA A 125 -11.69 8.72 -3.03
CA ALA A 125 -11.79 9.94 -3.82
C ALA A 125 -10.80 10.98 -3.31
N GLU A 126 -10.30 11.80 -4.23
CA GLU A 126 -9.39 12.88 -3.89
C GLU A 126 -10.15 14.06 -3.26
N LEU A 127 -9.52 14.66 -2.26
CA LEU A 127 -9.95 15.90 -1.64
C LEU A 127 -8.97 17.03 -1.99
N SER A 128 -9.50 18.25 -2.10
CA SER A 128 -8.72 19.46 -2.19
C SER A 128 -7.98 19.74 -0.87
N PRO A 129 -7.02 20.67 -0.84
CA PRO A 129 -6.36 21.08 0.40
C PRO A 129 -7.32 21.60 1.49
N GLN A 130 -8.53 22.03 1.11
CA GLN A 130 -9.59 22.48 2.02
C GLN A 130 -10.47 21.32 2.53
N GLY A 131 -10.25 20.09 2.06
CA GLY A 131 -11.04 18.92 2.41
C GLY A 131 -12.28 18.70 1.54
N GLU A 132 -12.45 19.47 0.47
CA GLU A 132 -13.61 19.37 -0.43
C GLU A 132 -13.38 18.30 -1.51
N PRO A 133 -14.38 17.45 -1.84
CA PRO A 133 -14.24 16.48 -2.92
C PRO A 133 -13.93 17.14 -4.26
N THR A 134 -12.86 16.68 -4.94
CA THR A 134 -12.51 17.20 -6.28
C THR A 134 -13.34 16.54 -7.39
N GLY A 135 -14.02 15.44 -7.06
CA GLY A 135 -14.72 14.57 -8.02
C GLY A 135 -13.80 13.54 -8.69
N ARG A 136 -12.47 13.65 -8.51
CA ARG A 136 -11.50 12.67 -9.03
C ARG A 136 -11.47 11.42 -8.14
N VAL A 137 -11.43 10.25 -8.77
CA VAL A 137 -11.47 8.94 -8.10
C VAL A 137 -10.12 8.26 -8.22
N LEU A 138 -9.65 7.68 -7.12
CA LEU A 138 -8.46 6.84 -7.12
C LEU A 138 -8.91 5.42 -7.49
N ALA A 139 -8.91 5.12 -8.79
CA ALA A 139 -9.26 3.82 -9.35
C ALA A 139 -8.00 2.96 -9.58
N ALA A 140 -8.19 1.66 -9.80
CA ALA A 140 -7.13 0.71 -10.21
C ALA A 140 -5.88 0.67 -9.31
N LEU A 141 -5.98 1.06 -8.03
CA LEU A 141 -4.84 1.11 -7.10
C LEU A 141 -4.14 -0.24 -6.89
N HIS A 142 -4.85 -1.36 -7.09
CA HIS A 142 -4.26 -2.70 -6.99
C HIS A 142 -3.32 -3.01 -8.17
N GLU A 143 -3.53 -2.40 -9.34
CA GLU A 143 -2.65 -2.55 -10.51
C GLU A 143 -1.33 -1.81 -10.25
N ASP A 144 -1.42 -0.59 -9.70
CA ASP A 144 -0.24 0.25 -9.41
C ASP A 144 0.58 -0.23 -8.20
N LEU A 145 0.02 -1.04 -7.30
CA LEU A 145 0.68 -1.38 -6.04
C LEU A 145 2.08 -1.98 -6.27
N GLY A 146 2.21 -2.86 -7.26
CA GLY A 146 3.49 -3.46 -7.64
C GLY A 146 4.39 -2.52 -8.44
N GLU A 147 3.83 -1.58 -9.19
CA GLU A 147 4.61 -0.60 -9.97
C GLU A 147 5.33 0.41 -9.09
N VAL A 148 4.74 0.75 -7.94
CA VAL A 148 5.32 1.68 -6.97
C VAL A 148 6.04 0.98 -5.82
N GLU A 149 6.33 -0.32 -5.93
CA GLU A 149 7.09 -1.03 -4.90
C GLU A 149 8.45 -0.33 -4.70
N PRO A 150 8.75 0.14 -3.47
CA PRO A 150 10.07 0.67 -3.18
C PRO A 150 11.13 -0.41 -3.42
N PRO A 151 12.32 -0.05 -3.92
CA PRO A 151 13.41 -1.00 -4.03
C PRO A 151 13.70 -1.59 -2.65
N ALA A 152 13.94 -2.91 -2.61
CA ALA A 152 14.31 -3.60 -1.38
C ALA A 152 15.46 -2.84 -0.69
N PRO A 153 15.40 -2.62 0.64
CA PRO A 153 16.47 -1.95 1.33
C PRO A 153 17.77 -2.69 1.04
N ALA A 154 18.79 -1.96 0.56
CA ALA A 154 20.08 -2.55 0.20
C ALA A 154 20.57 -3.41 1.37
N GLY A 155 20.52 -4.73 1.19
CA GLY A 155 20.85 -5.69 2.23
C GLY A 155 22.23 -5.35 2.77
N GLY A 156 22.30 -5.08 4.07
CA GLY A 156 23.56 -5.05 4.79
C GLY A 156 24.26 -6.37 4.53
N VAL A 157 25.34 -6.31 3.75
CA VAL A 157 26.24 -7.44 3.53
C VAL A 157 26.66 -7.97 4.90
N SER A 158 26.47 -9.28 5.08
CA SER A 158 26.89 -10.05 6.25
C SER A 158 28.36 -9.86 6.62
#